data_AF-A0A3B9F3I4-F1
#
_entry.id   AF-A0A3B9F3I4-F1
#
_cell.length_a   1.000
_cell.length_b   1.000
_cell.length_c   1.000
_cell.angle_alpha   90.00
_cell.angle_beta   90.00
_cell.angle_gamma   90.00
#
_symmetry.space_group_name_H-M   'P 1'
#
loop_
_entity.id
_entity.type
_entity.pdbx_description
1 polymer ?
#
loop_
_entity_poly.entity_id
_entity_poly.type
_entity_poly.pdbx_seq_one_letter_code
_entity_poly.pdbx_strand_id
1 'polypeptide(L)'
;MSSELTQIADFTQLFVGDTPLIDTRAPIEFDQGAFPFTQSLPLMSDSERELIGTCYKNKGQEQAVALGHELVQGEIKQARLDTWLEFIKNNPNGALYCFRGGMRSQITQQWIYEASGINYPRIKGGYKALRRFLIDETDRIMNTITP
;
A
#
# COMPACT_ATOMS: atom_id res chain seq x y z
N MET A 1 -6.78 14.52 17.73
CA MET A 1 -7.78 14.24 16.67
C MET A 1 -6.98 13.92 15.42
N SER A 2 -6.88 12.64 15.03
CA SER A 2 -6.21 12.30 13.76
C SER A 2 -7.10 12.80 12.63
N SER A 3 -6.64 13.76 11.84
CA SER A 3 -7.24 14.02 10.54
C SER A 3 -7.18 12.70 9.75
N GLU A 4 -8.31 12.27 9.20
CA GLU A 4 -8.35 11.08 8.36
C GLU A 4 -7.54 11.38 7.10
N LEU A 5 -6.37 10.73 6.96
CA LEU A 5 -5.49 10.91 5.80
C LEU A 5 -6.16 10.35 4.54
N THR A 6 -5.84 10.94 3.39
CA THR A 6 -6.61 10.79 2.15
C THR A 6 -6.64 9.34 1.67
N GLN A 7 -7.81 8.90 1.19
CA GLN A 7 -7.97 7.64 0.47
C GLN A 7 -8.52 7.86 -0.93
N ILE A 8 -8.02 7.08 -1.90
CA ILE A 8 -8.58 7.02 -3.26
C ILE A 8 -9.57 5.86 -3.34
N ALA A 9 -10.76 6.14 -3.84
CA ALA A 9 -11.81 5.16 -4.13
C ALA A 9 -12.30 5.22 -5.60
N ASP A 10 -11.92 6.25 -6.36
CA ASP A 10 -12.17 6.32 -7.80
C ASP A 10 -11.05 5.58 -8.55
N PHE A 11 -11.28 4.28 -8.80
CA PHE A 11 -10.30 3.44 -9.47
C PHE A 11 -10.25 3.67 -10.97
N THR A 12 -11.32 4.19 -11.58
CA THR A 12 -11.33 4.51 -13.01
C THR A 12 -10.29 5.58 -13.32
N GLN A 13 -10.32 6.70 -12.58
CA GLN A 13 -9.35 7.78 -12.78
C GLN A 13 -7.92 7.33 -12.50
N LEU A 14 -7.73 6.48 -11.48
CA LEU A 14 -6.43 5.92 -11.14
C LEU A 14 -5.82 5.13 -12.29
N PHE A 15 -6.60 4.24 -12.93
CA PHE A 15 -6.12 3.41 -14.03
C PHE A 15 -6.00 4.17 -15.36
N VAL A 16 -6.93 5.08 -15.67
CA VAL A 16 -6.85 5.90 -16.89
C VAL A 16 -5.67 6.87 -16.85
N GLY A 17 -5.32 7.37 -15.66
CA GLY A 17 -4.23 8.32 -15.48
C GLY A 17 -2.84 7.71 -15.33
N ASP A 18 -2.69 6.38 -15.49
CA ASP A 18 -1.41 5.67 -15.29
C ASP A 18 -0.71 6.08 -13.98
N THR A 19 -1.51 6.19 -12.92
CA THR A 19 -1.07 6.82 -11.66
C THR A 19 0.10 6.05 -11.06
N PRO A 20 1.25 6.70 -10.73
CA PRO A 20 2.36 6.01 -10.08
C PRO A 20 1.98 5.49 -8.69
N LEU A 21 2.28 4.22 -8.42
CA LEU A 21 1.91 3.57 -7.16
C LEU A 21 3.12 3.07 -6.37
N ILE A 22 3.03 3.20 -5.05
CA ILE A 22 3.90 2.49 -4.11
C ILE A 22 3.18 1.22 -3.65
N ASP A 23 3.80 0.06 -3.87
CA ASP A 23 3.38 -1.19 -3.23
C ASP A 23 4.13 -1.39 -1.91
N THR A 24 3.41 -1.32 -0.80
CA THR A 24 3.97 -1.49 0.55
C THR A 24 3.89 -2.94 1.04
N ARG A 25 3.47 -3.89 0.20
CA ARG A 25 3.49 -5.33 0.53
C ARG A 25 4.92 -5.83 0.61
N ALA A 26 5.12 -7.04 1.15
CA ALA A 26 6.46 -7.62 1.15
C ALA A 26 6.89 -8.01 -0.27
N PRO A 27 8.20 -8.11 -0.57
CA PRO A 27 8.70 -8.45 -1.90
C PRO A 27 8.05 -9.70 -2.51
N ILE A 28 7.88 -10.78 -1.73
CA ILE A 28 7.26 -12.02 -2.23
C ILE A 28 5.80 -11.83 -2.70
N GLU A 29 5.07 -10.86 -2.14
CA GLU A 29 3.71 -10.54 -2.57
C GLU A 29 3.71 -9.72 -3.87
N PHE A 30 4.72 -8.87 -4.08
CA PHE A 30 4.90 -8.09 -5.30
C PHE A 30 5.26 -8.98 -6.49
N ASP A 31 6.15 -9.95 -6.28
CA ASP A 31 6.58 -10.92 -7.30
C ASP A 31 5.42 -11.81 -7.80
N GLN A 32 4.40 -12.03 -6.97
CA GLN A 32 3.19 -12.76 -7.34
C GLN A 32 2.24 -11.95 -8.23
N GLY A 33 2.48 -10.65 -8.39
CA GLY A 33 1.70 -9.78 -9.25
C GLY A 33 1.51 -8.39 -8.63
N ALA A 34 1.73 -7.37 -9.45
CA ALA A 34 1.50 -5.96 -9.16
C ALA A 34 0.88 -5.28 -10.39
N PHE A 35 0.36 -4.06 -10.19
CA PHE A 35 -0.18 -3.28 -11.31
C PHE A 35 0.95 -2.57 -12.09
N PRO A 36 0.70 -2.16 -13.35
CA PRO A 36 1.57 -1.22 -14.05
C PRO A 36 1.83 0.05 -13.23
N PHE A 37 2.92 0.76 -13.56
CA PHE A 37 3.32 2.01 -12.89
C PHE A 37 3.52 1.90 -11.37
N THR A 38 3.71 0.68 -10.87
CA THR A 38 3.92 0.41 -9.44
C THR A 38 5.39 0.12 -9.14
N GLN A 39 5.94 0.77 -8.12
CA GLN A 39 7.24 0.45 -7.54
C GLN A 39 7.08 -0.27 -6.19
N SER A 40 7.81 -1.36 -6.00
CA SER A 40 7.90 -2.07 -4.72
C SER A 40 8.75 -1.26 -3.74
N LEU A 41 8.12 -0.65 -2.72
CA LEU A 41 8.80 0.00 -1.60
C LEU A 41 8.19 -0.53 -0.29
N PRO A 42 8.62 -1.73 0.14
CA PRO A 42 7.92 -2.51 1.15
C PRO A 42 7.94 -1.83 2.53
N LEU A 43 6.82 -1.95 3.26
CA LEU A 43 6.82 -1.60 4.69
C LEU A 43 7.66 -2.59 5.50
N MET A 44 7.79 -3.83 5.03
CA MET A 44 8.49 -4.91 5.72
C MET A 44 9.07 -5.93 4.75
N SER A 45 10.21 -6.52 5.12
CA SER A 45 10.83 -7.61 4.37
C SER A 45 10.00 -8.90 4.46
N ASP A 46 10.35 -9.93 3.69
CA ASP A 46 9.62 -11.21 3.73
C ASP A 46 9.72 -11.92 5.08
N SER A 47 10.90 -11.85 5.72
CA SER A 47 11.12 -12.42 7.05
C SER A 47 10.35 -11.64 8.12
N GLU A 48 10.37 -10.31 8.07
CA GLU A 48 9.56 -9.47 8.96
C GLU A 48 8.06 -9.74 8.77
N ARG A 49 7.59 -9.88 7.52
CA ARG A 49 6.20 -10.23 7.21
C ARG A 49 5.81 -11.57 7.83
N GLU A 50 6.67 -12.58 7.75
CA GLU A 50 6.42 -13.89 8.35
C GLU A 50 6.31 -13.81 9.87
N LEU A 51 7.25 -13.12 10.53
CA LEU A 51 7.25 -12.92 11.98
C LEU A 51 6.01 -12.15 12.46
N ILE A 52 5.71 -11.02 11.83
CA ILE A 52 4.57 -10.16 12.17
C ILE A 52 3.25 -10.89 11.88
N GLY A 53 3.15 -11.59 10.76
CA GLY A 53 1.97 -12.38 10.40
C GLY A 53 1.71 -13.52 11.38
N THR A 54 2.77 -14.19 11.83
CA THR A 54 2.70 -15.24 12.87
C THR A 54 2.27 -14.64 14.21
N CYS A 55 2.85 -13.50 14.62
CA CYS A 55 2.44 -12.79 15.82
C CYS A 55 0.97 -12.37 15.75
N TYR A 56 0.51 -11.82 14.62
CA TYR A 56 -0.89 -11.42 14.43
C TYR A 56 -1.84 -12.60 14.61
N LYS A 57 -1.51 -13.76 14.01
CA LYS A 57 -2.34 -14.96 14.11
C LYS A 57 -2.42 -15.50 15.54
N ASN A 58 -1.31 -15.47 16.28
CA ASN A 58 -1.19 -16.13 17.58
C ASN A 58 -1.50 -15.22 18.78
N LYS A 59 -1.23 -13.92 18.65
CA LYS A 59 -1.27 -12.92 19.74
C LYS A 59 -2.16 -11.71 19.44
N GLY A 60 -2.73 -11.63 18.24
CA GLY A 60 -3.64 -10.56 17.85
C GLY A 60 -2.95 -9.30 17.32
N GLN A 61 -3.79 -8.33 16.96
CA GLN A 61 -3.38 -7.13 16.22
C GLN A 61 -2.40 -6.24 16.99
N GLU A 62 -2.70 -5.93 18.25
CA GLU A 62 -1.89 -5.01 19.06
C GLU A 62 -0.44 -5.49 19.19
N GLN A 63 -0.27 -6.77 19.49
CA GLN A 63 1.06 -7.39 19.62
C GLN A 63 1.81 -7.46 18.29
N ALA A 64 1.11 -7.66 17.18
CA ALA A 64 1.73 -7.62 15.86
C ALA A 64 2.18 -6.21 15.46
N VAL A 65 1.43 -5.17 15.85
CA VAL A 65 1.80 -3.78 15.63
C VAL A 65 3.02 -3.42 16.48
N ALA A 66 3.02 -3.79 17.77
CA ALA A 66 4.18 -3.59 18.65
C ALA A 66 5.45 -4.25 18.09
N LEU A 67 5.36 -5.52 17.70
CA LEU A 67 6.47 -6.24 17.06
C LEU A 67 6.90 -5.56 15.74
N GLY A 68 5.96 -5.07 14.94
CA GLY A 68 6.27 -4.33 13.72
C GLY A 68 7.09 -3.06 13.99
N HIS A 69 6.76 -2.31 15.05
CA HIS A 69 7.54 -1.15 15.47
C HIS A 69 8.93 -1.53 15.99
N GLU A 70 9.05 -2.66 16.71
CA GLU A 70 10.35 -3.15 17.18
C GLU A 70 11.27 -3.62 16.05
N LEU A 71 10.71 -4.26 15.02
CA LEU A 71 11.47 -4.74 13.86
C LEU A 71 11.84 -3.59 12.89
N VAL A 72 10.99 -2.55 12.82
CA VAL A 72 11.11 -1.46 11.86
C VAL A 72 11.29 -0.13 12.60
N GLN A 73 12.49 0.06 13.14
CA GLN A 73 12.90 1.25 13.90
C GLN A 73 14.30 1.72 13.52
N GLY A 74 14.71 2.86 14.08
CA GLY A 74 16.05 3.43 13.86
C GLY A 74 16.37 3.61 12.38
N GLU A 75 17.57 3.16 11.98
CA GLU A 75 18.08 3.27 10.61
C GLU A 75 17.21 2.54 9.58
N ILE A 76 16.59 1.41 9.94
CA ILE A 76 15.71 0.65 9.02
C ILE A 76 14.47 1.48 8.68
N LYS A 77 13.84 2.07 9.69
CA LYS A 77 12.69 2.95 9.49
C LYS A 77 13.09 4.17 8.66
N GLN A 78 14.23 4.79 8.98
CA GLN A 78 14.71 5.97 8.27
C GLN A 78 14.98 5.65 6.79
N ALA A 79 15.67 4.55 6.49
CA ALA A 79 15.94 4.14 5.11
C ALA A 79 14.64 3.91 4.31
N ARG A 80 13.62 3.27 4.90
CA ARG A 80 12.31 3.08 4.25
C ARG A 80 11.64 4.43 3.99
N LEU A 81 11.63 5.30 4.99
CA LEU A 81 11.07 6.64 4.87
C LEU A 81 11.75 7.46 3.76
N ASP A 82 13.08 7.45 3.71
CA ASP A 82 13.85 8.16 2.69
C ASP A 82 13.49 7.66 1.28
N THR A 83 13.35 6.35 1.09
CA THR A 83 12.93 5.78 -0.21
C THR A 83 11.51 6.19 -0.60
N TRP A 84 10.57 6.25 0.36
CA TRP A 84 9.22 6.71 0.07
C TRP A 84 9.19 8.20 -0.28
N LEU A 85 9.92 9.04 0.45
CA LEU A 85 9.96 10.48 0.20
C LEU A 85 10.61 10.80 -1.14
N GLU A 86 11.65 10.07 -1.55
CA GLU A 86 12.25 10.23 -2.87
C GLU A 86 11.27 9.81 -3.98
N PHE A 87 10.49 8.74 -3.79
CA PHE A 87 9.44 8.38 -4.74
C PHE A 87 8.39 9.49 -4.85
N ILE A 88 7.90 10.00 -3.72
CA ILE A 88 6.85 11.04 -3.64
C ILE A 88 7.31 12.33 -4.30
N LYS A 89 8.57 12.73 -4.09
CA LYS A 89 9.17 13.90 -4.73
C LYS A 89 9.13 13.80 -6.25
N ASN A 90 9.41 12.62 -6.79
CA ASN A 90 9.38 12.36 -8.23
C ASN A 90 7.96 12.09 -8.77
N ASN A 91 7.02 11.74 -7.90
CA ASN A 91 5.64 11.36 -8.25
C ASN A 91 4.61 12.03 -7.32
N PRO A 92 4.45 13.35 -7.34
CA PRO A 92 3.61 14.07 -6.36
C PRO A 92 2.12 13.71 -6.45
N ASN A 93 1.67 13.22 -7.61
CA ASN A 93 0.28 12.80 -7.87
C ASN A 93 0.07 11.29 -7.76
N GLY A 94 1.03 10.55 -7.19
CA GLY A 94 0.91 9.11 -7.01
C GLY A 94 0.11 8.72 -5.76
N ALA A 95 0.11 7.43 -5.46
CA ALA A 95 -0.56 6.87 -4.28
C ALA A 95 0.19 5.66 -3.74
N LEU A 96 -0.22 5.14 -2.58
CA LEU A 96 0.32 3.89 -2.02
C LEU A 96 -0.78 2.87 -1.73
N TYR A 97 -0.44 1.58 -1.75
CA TYR A 97 -1.35 0.53 -1.32
C TYR A 97 -0.64 -0.60 -0.60
N CYS A 98 -1.41 -1.36 0.17
CA CYS A 98 -1.04 -2.70 0.61
C CYS A 98 -2.07 -3.71 0.10
N PHE A 99 -2.00 -4.97 0.53
CA PHE A 99 -2.88 -6.02 0.00
C PHE A 99 -4.39 -5.71 0.13
N ARG A 100 -4.82 -5.15 1.27
CA ARG A 100 -6.24 -4.85 1.56
C ARG A 100 -6.51 -3.40 1.93
N GLY A 101 -5.55 -2.50 1.75
CA GLY A 101 -5.67 -1.10 2.15
C GLY A 101 -5.90 -0.93 3.66
N GLY A 102 -5.34 -1.82 4.48
CA GLY A 102 -5.45 -1.82 5.94
C GLY A 102 -4.23 -1.20 6.62
N MET A 103 -3.84 -1.76 7.77
CA MET A 103 -2.79 -1.22 8.65
C MET A 103 -1.46 -0.94 7.94
N ARG A 104 -0.97 -1.82 7.07
CA ARG A 104 0.34 -1.63 6.42
C ARG A 104 0.44 -0.31 5.63
N SER A 105 -0.55 -0.06 4.76
CA SER A 105 -0.64 1.21 4.02
C SER A 105 -0.92 2.40 4.94
N GLN A 106 -1.70 2.20 6.01
CA GLN A 106 -2.02 3.27 6.95
C GLN A 106 -0.80 3.70 7.77
N ILE A 107 0.00 2.75 8.28
CA ILE A 107 1.25 3.02 9.01
C ILE A 107 2.24 3.73 8.11
N THR A 108 2.41 3.24 6.87
CA THR A 108 3.29 3.88 5.87
C THR A 108 2.86 5.32 5.62
N GLN A 109 1.58 5.55 5.35
CA GLN A 109 0.99 6.87 5.14
C GLN A 109 1.19 7.79 6.35
N GLN A 110 1.01 7.26 7.56
CA GLN A 110 1.19 8.00 8.80
C GLN A 110 2.65 8.42 9.00
N TRP A 111 3.61 7.52 8.77
CA TRP A 111 5.04 7.85 8.91
C TRP A 111 5.50 8.88 7.88
N ILE A 112 5.00 8.80 6.64
CA ILE A 112 5.24 9.83 5.62
C ILE A 112 4.71 11.19 6.10
N TYR A 113 3.47 11.23 6.57
CA TYR A 113 2.83 12.46 7.03
C TYR A 113 3.55 13.06 8.25
N GLU A 114 3.90 12.25 9.25
CA GLU A 114 4.63 12.70 10.44
C GLU A 114 6.00 13.28 10.12
N ALA A 115 6.70 12.71 9.14
CA ALA A 115 8.05 13.15 8.78
C ALA A 115 8.09 14.37 7.84
N SER A 116 7.08 14.54 7.00
CA SER A 116 7.13 15.52 5.89
C SER A 116 5.96 16.48 5.82
N GLY A 117 4.86 16.21 6.53
CA GLY A 117 3.59 16.93 6.38
C GLY A 117 2.81 16.57 5.10
N ILE A 118 3.31 15.65 4.26
CA ILE A 118 2.67 15.28 3.01
C ILE A 118 1.54 14.27 3.27
N ASN A 119 0.31 14.65 2.92
CA ASN A 119 -0.85 13.76 2.93
C ASN A 119 -0.90 12.92 1.64
N TYR A 120 0.05 11.98 1.50
CA TYR A 120 0.15 11.12 0.33
C TYR A 120 -0.98 10.08 0.34
N PRO A 121 -1.81 9.98 -0.72
CA PRO A 121 -3.04 9.20 -0.65
C PRO A 121 -2.79 7.69 -0.66
N ARG A 122 -3.69 6.93 -0.03
CA ARG A 122 -3.69 5.46 -0.08
C ARG A 122 -4.90 4.88 -0.78
N ILE A 123 -4.75 3.72 -1.43
CA ILE A 123 -5.86 3.07 -2.12
C ILE A 123 -6.80 2.38 -1.14
N LYS A 124 -8.09 2.75 -1.17
CA LYS A 124 -9.13 2.11 -0.36
C LYS A 124 -9.27 0.66 -0.78
N GLY A 125 -9.15 -0.27 0.16
CA GLY A 125 -9.24 -1.71 -0.11
C GLY A 125 -8.00 -2.33 -0.80
N GLY A 126 -7.01 -1.51 -1.19
CA GLY A 126 -5.69 -1.93 -1.67
C GLY A 126 -5.70 -2.79 -2.94
N TYR A 127 -4.65 -3.60 -3.11
CA TYR A 127 -4.47 -4.49 -4.27
C TYR A 127 -5.71 -5.35 -4.55
N LYS A 128 -6.33 -5.91 -3.50
CA LYS A 128 -7.53 -6.75 -3.64
C LYS A 128 -8.69 -5.99 -4.29
N ALA A 129 -8.92 -4.74 -3.89
CA ALA A 129 -10.01 -3.93 -4.44
C ALA A 129 -9.73 -3.51 -5.89
N LEU A 130 -8.49 -3.09 -6.18
CA LEU A 130 -8.05 -2.78 -7.55
C LEU A 130 -8.23 -3.98 -8.49
N ARG A 131 -7.79 -5.17 -8.05
CA ARG A 131 -7.93 -6.40 -8.84
C ARG A 131 -9.39 -6.76 -9.07
N ARG A 132 -10.23 -6.63 -8.04
CA ARG A 132 -11.66 -6.91 -8.15
C ARG A 132 -12.33 -5.94 -9.13
N PHE A 133 -11.99 -4.67 -9.05
CA PHE A 133 -12.50 -3.65 -9.96
C PHE A 133 -12.24 -3.98 -11.43
N LEU A 134 -11.00 -4.34 -11.80
CA LEU A 134 -10.68 -4.68 -13.20
C LEU A 134 -11.40 -5.95 -13.69
N ILE A 135 -11.59 -6.94 -12.80
CA ILE A 135 -12.37 -8.14 -13.14
C ILE A 135 -13.83 -7.75 -13.40
N ASP A 136 -14.42 -6.96 -12.51
CA ASP A 136 -15.82 -6.53 -12.64
C ASP A 136 -16.03 -5.66 -13.89
N GLU A 137 -15.07 -4.79 -14.23
CA GLU A 137 -15.09 -4.01 -15.48
C GLU A 137 -14.95 -4.90 -16.72
N THR A 138 -14.09 -5.92 -16.67
CA THR A 138 -13.96 -6.89 -17.77
C THR A 138 -15.27 -7.63 -17.98
N ASP A 139 -15.89 -8.15 -16.91
CA ASP A 139 -17.17 -8.84 -16.97
C ASP A 139 -18.27 -7.92 -17.50
N ARG A 140 -18.31 -6.64 -17.06
CA ARG A 140 -19.27 -5.63 -17.53
C ARG A 140 -19.15 -5.40 -19.04
N ILE A 141 -17.94 -5.24 -19.55
CA ILE A 141 -17.67 -5.01 -20.98
C ILE A 141 -18.06 -6.24 -21.79
N MET A 142 -17.67 -7.44 -21.35
CA MET A 142 -18.00 -8.69 -22.05
C MET A 142 -19.52 -8.92 -22.13
N ASN A 143 -20.27 -8.57 -21.07
CA ASN A 143 -21.73 -8.70 -21.06
C ASN A 143 -22.45 -7.68 -21.96
N THR A 144 -21.77 -6.61 -22.41
CA THR A 144 -22.34 -5.61 -23.33
C THR A 144 -22.02 -5.90 -24.80
N ILE A 145 -21.06 -6.79 -25.07
CA ILE A 145 -20.75 -7.28 -26.41
C ILE A 145 -21.68 -8.47 -26.70
N THR A 146 -22.82 -8.19 -27.34
CA THR A 146 -23.65 -9.25 -27.95
C THR A 146 -23.07 -9.54 -29.34
N PRO A 147 -22.92 -10.81 -29.75
CA PRO A 147 -22.44 -11.15 -31.10
C PRO A 147 -23.32 -10.58 -32.22
#